data_AF-A0A9D4EGF8-F1
#
_entry.id   AF-A0A9D4EGF8-F1
#
_cell.length_a   1.000
_cell.length_b   1.000
_cell.length_c   1.000
_cell.angle_alpha   90.00
_cell.angle_beta   90.00
_cell.angle_gamma   90.00
#
_symmetry.space_group_name_H-M   'P 1'
#
loop_
_entity.id
_entity.type
_entity.pdbx_description
1 polymer ?
#
loop_
_entity_poly.entity_id
_entity_poly.type
_entity_poly.pdbx_seq_one_letter_code
_entity_poly.pdbx_strand_id
1 'polypeptide(L)' 'MMDREDYVKKLKCEMSDSDTYVEVADDKTRIVENKDKKVTDTLYKKGSIDSDLKRYLTSSGGTSGKLQGNPKLH' A
#
# COMPACT_ATOMS: atom_id res chain seq x y z
N MET A 1 -8.11 -14.13 -31.88
CA MET A 1 -8.37 -12.93 -31.05
C MET A 1 -8.58 -13.41 -29.63
N MET A 2 -7.80 -12.91 -28.68
CA MET A 2 -8.05 -13.22 -27.27
C MET A 2 -9.28 -12.41 -26.84
N ASP A 3 -10.28 -13.09 -26.28
CA ASP A 3 -11.50 -12.43 -25.82
C ASP A 3 -11.18 -11.56 -24.59
N ARG A 4 -11.78 -10.37 -24.53
CA ARG A 4 -11.54 -9.39 -23.45
C ARG A 4 -11.87 -9.99 -22.09
N GLU A 5 -12.91 -10.81 -22.02
CA GLU A 5 -13.32 -11.45 -20.78
C GLU A 5 -12.30 -12.48 -20.30
N ASP A 6 -11.70 -13.21 -21.24
CA ASP A 6 -10.69 -14.22 -20.96
C ASP A 6 -9.37 -13.58 -20.48
N TYR A 7 -9.00 -12.44 -21.07
CA TYR A 7 -7.87 -11.63 -20.61
C TYR A 7 -8.06 -11.08 -19.19
N VAL A 8 -9.24 -10.51 -18.89
CA VAL A 8 -9.56 -10.00 -17.54
C VAL A 8 -9.59 -11.13 -16.52
N LYS A 9 -10.10 -12.30 -16.88
CA LYS A 9 -10.12 -13.48 -16.02
C LYS A 9 -8.71 -13.96 -15.69
N LYS A 10 -7.82 -13.98 -16.70
CA LYS A 10 -6.42 -14.37 -16.51
C LYS A 10 -5.67 -13.41 -15.59
N LEU A 11 -5.87 -12.09 -15.75
CA LEU A 11 -5.31 -11.08 -14.85
C LEU A 11 -5.81 -11.24 -13.40
N LYS A 12 -7.11 -11.50 -13.20
CA LYS A 12 -7.65 -11.75 -11.86
C LYS A 12 -7.05 -13.00 -11.21
N CYS A 13 -6.84 -14.06 -12.00
CA CYS A 13 -6.16 -15.27 -11.53
C CYS A 13 -4.71 -14.97 -11.14
N GLU A 14 -3.93 -14.30 -11.99
CA GLU A 14 -2.54 -13.91 -11.69
C GLU A 14 -2.44 -12.97 -10.48
N MET A 15 -3.38 -12.04 -10.30
CA MET A 15 -3.43 -11.16 -9.12
C MET A 15 -3.82 -11.88 -7.83
N SER A 16 -4.54 -13.00 -7.93
CA SER A 16 -4.96 -13.81 -6.78
C SER A 16 -3.95 -14.89 -6.42
N ASP A 17 -3.00 -15.17 -7.31
CA ASP A 17 -1.90 -16.10 -7.08
C ASP A 17 -0.89 -15.47 -6.11
N SER A 18 -0.81 -16.05 -4.90
CA SER A 18 0.08 -15.61 -3.84
C SER A 18 1.57 -15.74 -4.19
N ASP A 19 1.90 -16.55 -5.20
CA ASP A 19 3.28 -16.72 -5.68
C ASP A 19 3.66 -15.65 -6.73
N THR A 20 2.67 -15.01 -7.36
CA THR A 20 2.91 -13.98 -8.38
C THR A 20 3.11 -12.59 -7.77
N TYR A 21 2.42 -12.28 -6.67
CA TYR A 21 2.54 -10.99 -6.00
C TYR A 21 2.98 -11.19 -4.54
N VAL A 22 4.29 -11.14 -4.34
CA VAL A 22 4.89 -11.32 -3.02
C VAL A 22 4.87 -9.98 -2.27
N GLU A 23 4.50 -10.02 -0.99
CA GLU A 23 4.68 -8.87 -0.10
C GLU A 23 6.18 -8.52 -0.06
N VAL A 24 6.50 -7.23 -0.15
CA VAL A 24 7.89 -6.80 -0.03
C VAL A 24 8.39 -7.21 1.35
N ALA A 25 9.40 -8.08 1.40
CA ALA A 25 9.94 -8.70 2.62
C ALA A 25 10.37 -7.72 3.72
N ASP A 26 10.39 -6.42 3.40
CA ASP A 26 10.80 -5.34 4.28
C ASP A 26 9.93 -4.09 4.07
N ASP A 27 8.62 -4.27 3.92
CA ASP A 27 7.70 -3.16 3.74
C ASP A 27 7.61 -2.28 5.00
N LYS A 28 8.24 -1.10 4.91
CA LYS A 28 8.26 -0.10 5.98
C LYS A 28 7.05 0.83 5.96
N THR A 29 6.08 0.64 5.05
CA THR A 29 4.89 1.50 4.91
C THR A 29 4.19 1.68 6.25
N ARG A 30 3.89 0.59 6.96
CA ARG A 30 3.23 0.64 8.27
C ARG A 30 4.08 1.32 9.35
N ILE A 31 5.41 1.19 9.28
CA ILE A 31 6.33 1.84 10.22
C ILE A 31 6.35 3.35 9.99
N VAL A 32 6.37 3.78 8.74
CA VAL A 32 6.33 5.19 8.35
C VAL A 32 5.00 5.81 8.74
N GLU A 33 3.87 5.17 8.43
CA GLU A 33 2.54 5.63 8.85
C GLU A 33 2.44 5.82 10.38
N ASN A 34 2.98 4.88 11.16
CA ASN A 34 2.96 4.98 12.62
C ASN A 34 3.82 6.13 13.14
N LYS A 35 4.95 6.42 12.49
CA LYS A 35 5.81 7.56 12.83
C LYS A 35 5.11 8.88 12.48
N ASP A 36 4.53 8.96 11.30
CA ASP A 36 3.83 10.14 10.80
C ASP A 36 2.63 10.51 11.69
N LYS A 37 1.83 9.51 12.08
CA LYS A 37 0.76 9.68 13.08
C LYS A 37 1.27 10.24 14.40
N LYS A 38 2.36 9.69 14.95
CA LYS A 38 2.94 10.16 16.22
C LYS A 38 3.40 11.62 16.13
N VAL A 39 4.03 12.00 15.01
CA VAL A 39 4.51 13.38 14.78
C VAL A 39 3.30 14.32 14.70
N THR A 40 2.33 14.00 13.86
CA THR A 40 1.15 14.83 13.63
C THR A 40 0.30 14.97 14.90
N ASP A 41 0.12 13.90 15.68
CA ASP A 41 -0.55 13.95 16.99
C ASP A 41 0.22 14.83 18.00
N THR A 42 1.55 14.79 17.99
CA THR A 42 2.36 15.60 18.88
C THR A 42 2.24 17.08 18.53
N LEU A 43 2.27 17.42 17.24
CA LEU A 43 2.09 18.79 16.75
C LEU A 43 0.70 19.33 17.11
N TYR A 44 -0.34 18.51 16.95
CA TYR A 44 -1.70 18.89 17.32
C TYR A 44 -1.85 19.10 18.83
N LYS A 45 -1.33 18.18 19.65
CA LYS A 45 -1.37 18.31 21.13
C LYS A 45 -0.63 19.54 21.65
N LYS A 46 0.43 19.97 20.96
CA LYS A 46 1.17 21.19 21.29
C LYS A 46 0.48 22.47 20.78
N GLY A 47 -0.62 22.36 20.04
CA GLY A 47 -1.31 23.49 19.43
C GLY A 47 -0.54 24.12 18.25
N SER A 48 0.46 23.42 17.70
CA SER A 48 1.27 23.92 16.58
C SER A 48 0.55 23.80 15.23
N ILE A 49 -0.46 22.94 15.15
CA ILE A 49 -1.31 22.73 13.98
C ILE A 49 -2.76 22.58 14.42
N ASP A 50 -3.69 22.97 13.56
CA ASP A 50 -5.12 22.81 13.79
C ASP A 50 -5.62 21.39 13.41
N SER A 51 -6.91 21.15 13.64
CA SER A 51 -7.53 19.86 13.35
C SER A 51 -7.61 19.53 11.86
N ASP A 52 -7.71 20.55 10.99
CA ASP A 52 -7.78 20.36 9.55
C ASP A 52 -6.42 19.96 8.98
N LEU A 53 -5.36 20.62 9.44
CA LEU A 53 -3.99 20.30 9.07
C LEU A 53 -3.58 18.94 9.66
N LYS A 54 -4.04 18.59 10.87
CA LYS A 54 -3.88 17.23 11.42
C LYS A 54 -4.49 16.18 10.48
N ARG A 55 -5.72 16.41 10.00
CA ARG A 55 -6.41 15.48 9.08
C ARG A 55 -5.68 15.36 7.75
N TYR A 56 -5.16 16.47 7.23
CA TYR A 56 -4.42 16.50 5.97
C TYR A 56 -3.06 15.78 6.06
N LEU A 57 -2.33 15.97 7.16
CA LEU A 57 -0.99 15.41 7.35
C LEU A 57 -1.00 13.96 7.81
N THR A 58 -2.10 13.47 8.39
CA THR A 58 -2.18 12.07 8.81
C THR A 58 -2.31 11.16 7.60
N SER A 59 -1.23 10.48 7.23
CA SER A 59 -1.31 9.41 6.23
C SER A 59 -2.16 8.23 6.73
N SER A 60 -3.11 7.80 5.90
CA SER A 60 -3.99 6.65 6.18
C SER A 60 -4.18 5.81 4.93
N GLY A 61 -4.12 4.49 5.09
CA GLY A 61 -4.41 3.55 4.00
C GLY A 61 -3.23 3.23 3.10
N GLY A 62 -2.00 3.44 3.56
CA GLY A 62 -0.79 2.94 2.93
C GLY A 62 -0.81 1.42 2.91
N THR A 63 -1.21 0.85 1.79
CA THR A 63 -1.07 -0.59 1.52
C THR A 63 0.35 -0.90 1.12
N SER A 64 0.85 -2.05 1.58
CA SER A 64 2.13 -2.58 1.13
C SER A 64 2.21 -2.59 -0.39
N GLY A 65 3.32 -2.09 -0.94
CA GLY A 65 3.61 -2.27 -2.34
C GLY A 65 3.73 -3.77 -2.63
N LYS A 66 2.95 -4.27 -3.58
CA LYS A 66 3.10 -5.65 -4.06
C LYS A 66 4.07 -5.65 -5.23
N LEU A 67 5.13 -6.45 -5.15
CA LEU A 67 6.02 -6.66 -6.29
C LEU A 67 5.49 -7.86 -7.07
N GLN A 68 5.33 -7.68 -8.38
CA GLN A 68 5.14 -8.81 -9.28
C GLN A 68 6.45 -9.61 -9.30
N GLY A 69 6.43 -10.80 -8.72
CA GLY A 69 7.51 -11.77 -8.88
C GLY A 69 7.65 -12.08 -10.37
N ASN A 70 8.88 -12.07 -10.88
CA ASN A 70 9.12 -12.52 -12.25
C ASN A 70 8.54 -13.94 -12.39
N PRO A 71 7.71 -14.22 -13.41
CA PRO A 71 7.25 -15.57 -13.65
C PRO A 71 8.48 -16.47 -13.79
N LYS A 72 8.47 -17.62 -13.10
CA LYS A 72 9.51 -18.63 -13.31
C LYS A 72 9.50 -18.98 -14.80
N LEU A 73 10.56 -18.63 -15.52
CA LEU A 73 10.82 -19.20 -16.83
C LEU A 73 11.06 -20.70 -16.59
N HIS A 74 10.04 -21.50 -16.88
CA HIS A 74 10.16 -22.94 -17.05
C HIS A 74 10.64 -23.26 -18.46
#